data_AF-A0A9N9SUJ8-F1
#
_entry.id   AF-A0A9N9SUJ8-F1
#
_cell.length_a   1.000
_cell.length_b   1.000
_cell.length_c   1.000
_cell.angle_alpha   90.00
_cell.angle_beta   90.00
_cell.angle_gamma   90.00
#
_symmetry.space_group_name_H-M   'P 1'
#
loop_
_entity.id
_entity.type
_entity.pdbx_description
1 polymer ?
#
loop_
_entity_poly.entity_id
_entity_poly.type
_entity_poly.pdbx_seq_one_letter_code
_entity_poly.pdbx_strand_id
1 'polypeptide(L)'
;MCVGKIVSDIERTNPVIGKLEFKNVEQVRPQTEDPQSCNPDRGEYEQDILGVSTKYVYYLFQVIKKLQQQFFKSNSYKILRHTTQPAHFITAVSVIFVAYLMMPGKTHPKMSLLWNLLYLGSFSAHFGAQIWMTFVSGLALFFSLSRHTFGSVQQVLFPKYFLLNTVLSFITLFVFMKTNNSVLLESWENLIQALSISLCFLVELVVRLYFTPPLLRLIGIKHKIEKEAGVGLEVGKYDLGKLKDCPYYLKIHKSFRSIHMTIAILNLVAMACTTLHLYYLSQKLCSI
;
A
#
# COMPACT_ATOMS: atom_id res chain seq x y z
N MET A 1 -29.07 -14.94 -17.90
CA MET A 1 -28.64 -13.80 -18.74
C MET A 1 -27.32 -13.26 -18.18
N CYS A 2 -26.19 -13.87 -18.54
CA CYS A 2 -24.86 -13.39 -18.12
C CYS A 2 -24.49 -12.16 -18.97
N VAL A 3 -25.08 -11.02 -18.63
CA VAL A 3 -24.51 -9.69 -18.82
C VAL A 3 -23.89 -9.42 -20.21
N GLY A 4 -24.57 -9.82 -21.29
CA GLY A 4 -24.09 -9.60 -22.66
C GLY A 4 -23.88 -8.13 -23.00
N LYS A 5 -24.64 -7.23 -22.36
CA LYS A 5 -24.56 -5.78 -22.59
C LYS A 5 -23.32 -5.12 -21.96
N ILE A 6 -22.77 -5.68 -20.89
CA ILE A 6 -21.66 -5.06 -20.15
C ILE A 6 -20.31 -5.53 -20.71
N VAL A 7 -20.26 -6.77 -21.23
CA VAL A 7 -19.12 -7.25 -22.00
C VAL A 7 -18.99 -6.45 -23.30
N SER A 8 -20.10 -6.22 -24.03
CA SER A 8 -20.07 -5.42 -25.26
C SER A 8 -19.64 -3.98 -25.02
N ASP A 9 -20.03 -3.37 -23.89
CA ASP A 9 -19.64 -2.00 -23.56
C ASP A 9 -18.19 -1.91 -23.05
N ILE A 10 -17.63 -2.97 -22.46
CA ILE A 10 -16.23 -3.04 -22.01
C ILE A 10 -15.27 -3.38 -23.16
N GLU A 11 -15.65 -4.28 -24.08
CA GLU A 11 -14.86 -4.61 -25.28
C GLU A 11 -14.88 -3.49 -26.32
N ARG A 12 -16.01 -2.80 -26.49
CA ARG A 12 -16.13 -1.69 -27.45
C ARG A 12 -15.37 -0.42 -27.01
N THR A 13 -15.02 -0.30 -25.73
CA THR A 13 -14.39 0.92 -25.19
C THR A 13 -12.88 0.85 -25.00
N ASN A 14 -12.15 -0.22 -25.34
CA ASN A 14 -10.68 -0.19 -25.18
C ASN A 14 -9.88 -1.24 -25.98
N PRO A 15 -9.19 -0.82 -27.06
CA PRO A 15 -7.86 -1.33 -27.37
C PRO A 15 -6.78 -0.55 -26.60
N VAL A 16 -6.99 0.73 -26.31
CA VAL A 16 -5.98 1.64 -25.76
C VAL A 16 -6.69 2.78 -25.01
N ILE A 17 -6.54 2.81 -23.68
CA ILE A 17 -6.57 4.01 -22.81
C ILE A 17 -7.85 4.89 -22.78
N GLY A 18 -8.35 5.12 -21.56
CA GLY A 18 -8.75 6.47 -21.14
C GLY A 18 -10.22 6.66 -20.74
N LYS A 19 -10.39 7.44 -19.67
CA LYS A 19 -11.66 7.95 -19.08
C LYS A 19 -12.57 6.92 -18.40
N LEU A 20 -12.25 6.63 -17.15
CA LEU A 20 -13.30 6.57 -16.12
C LEU A 20 -13.34 7.93 -15.44
N GLU A 21 -14.20 8.81 -15.94
CA GLU A 21 -14.64 9.98 -15.17
C GLU A 21 -15.35 9.45 -13.92
N PHE A 22 -14.80 9.76 -12.75
CA PHE A 22 -15.56 9.72 -11.51
C PHE A 22 -16.68 10.75 -11.65
N LYS A 23 -17.91 10.28 -11.93
CA LYS A 23 -19.10 11.09 -11.65
C LYS A 23 -18.99 11.55 -10.21
N ASN A 24 -19.06 12.87 -10.03
CA ASN A 24 -19.08 13.52 -8.72
C ASN A 24 -20.10 12.78 -7.85
N VAL A 25 -19.62 12.22 -6.74
CA VAL A 25 -20.51 11.95 -5.62
C VAL A 25 -21.06 13.31 -5.26
N GLU A 26 -22.35 13.47 -5.52
CA GLU A 26 -23.13 14.63 -5.14
C GLU A 26 -22.79 14.93 -3.67
N GLN A 27 -22.09 16.04 -3.44
CA GLN A 27 -21.89 16.54 -2.09
C GLN A 27 -23.28 16.74 -1.53
N VAL A 28 -23.67 15.88 -0.59
CA VAL A 28 -24.80 16.15 0.27
C VAL A 28 -24.47 17.47 0.97
N ARG A 29 -25.05 18.55 0.45
CA ARG A 29 -25.05 19.86 1.05
C ARG A 29 -25.76 19.68 2.39
N PRO A 30 -25.19 20.12 3.53
CA PRO A 30 -25.93 20.14 4.78
C PRO A 30 -27.20 20.95 4.55
N GLN A 31 -28.36 20.34 4.81
CA GLN A 31 -29.62 21.06 4.80
C GLN A 31 -29.50 22.21 5.81
N THR A 32 -29.77 23.42 5.34
CA THR A 32 -29.87 24.61 6.18
C THR A 32 -31.24 24.51 6.83
N GLU A 33 -31.30 23.99 8.05
CA GLU A 33 -32.52 24.04 8.86
C GLU A 33 -32.79 25.50 9.28
N ASP A 34 -34.04 25.91 9.18
CA ASP A 34 -34.55 27.23 9.57
C ASP A 34 -34.19 27.56 11.03
N PRO A 35 -33.80 28.81 11.33
CA PRO A 35 -33.27 29.19 12.63
C PRO A 35 -34.39 29.51 13.62
N GLN A 36 -35.21 28.54 14.00
CA GLN A 36 -36.22 28.76 15.06
C GLN A 36 -36.70 27.47 15.73
N SER A 37 -35.85 26.86 16.55
CA SER A 37 -36.19 26.51 17.94
C SER A 37 -35.04 25.73 18.57
N CYS A 38 -34.35 26.33 19.53
CA CYS A 38 -33.64 25.60 20.57
C CYS A 38 -33.26 26.56 21.71
N ASN A 39 -33.87 26.27 22.86
CA ASN A 39 -33.45 26.48 24.25
C ASN A 39 -32.13 27.27 24.49
N PRO A 40 -32.10 28.31 25.34
CA PRO A 40 -30.96 29.22 25.48
C PRO A 40 -29.76 28.68 26.27
N ASP A 41 -29.79 27.44 26.80
CA ASP A 41 -28.66 26.86 27.53
C ASP A 41 -27.79 25.94 26.67
N ARG A 42 -27.21 26.49 25.60
CA ARG A 42 -26.05 25.88 24.93
C ARG A 42 -24.81 26.66 25.33
N GLY A 43 -24.09 26.15 26.34
CA GLY A 43 -22.73 26.57 26.61
C GLY A 43 -21.92 26.58 25.31
N GLU A 44 -21.10 27.63 25.13
CA GLU A 44 -20.19 27.76 23.99
C GLU A 44 -19.51 26.41 23.75
N TYR A 45 -19.75 25.83 22.56
CA TYR A 45 -19.05 24.61 22.16
C TYR A 45 -17.59 24.99 21.90
N GLU A 46 -16.78 24.91 22.95
CA GLU A 46 -15.35 25.13 22.91
C GLU A 46 -14.78 24.17 21.87
N GLN A 47 -14.19 24.70 20.80
CA GLN A 47 -13.68 23.87 19.71
C GLN A 47 -12.59 22.95 20.27
N ASP A 48 -12.90 21.65 20.36
CA ASP A 48 -11.95 20.64 20.79
C ASP A 48 -10.64 20.80 20.00
N ILE A 49 -9.52 20.87 20.73
CA ILE A 49 -8.17 20.95 20.18
C ILE A 49 -7.94 19.81 19.17
N LEU A 50 -8.56 18.64 19.40
CA LEU A 50 -8.55 17.52 18.47
C LEU A 50 -9.28 17.85 17.16
N GLY A 51 -10.43 18.52 17.23
CA GLY A 51 -11.19 18.99 16.07
C GLY A 51 -10.43 20.04 15.26
N VAL A 52 -9.79 20.99 15.93
CA VAL A 52 -8.95 22.02 15.31
C VAL A 52 -7.73 21.40 14.63
N SER A 53 -7.00 20.53 15.33
CA SER A 53 -5.84 19.82 14.79
C SER A 53 -6.21 18.96 13.58
N THR A 54 -7.31 18.19 13.68
CA THR A 54 -7.81 17.38 12.56
C THR A 54 -8.18 18.23 11.36
N LYS A 55 -8.75 19.43 11.57
CA LYS A 55 -9.10 20.37 10.50
C LYS A 55 -7.86 20.90 9.78
N TYR A 56 -6.81 21.29 10.50
CA TYR A 56 -5.55 21.73 9.91
C TYR A 56 -4.82 20.60 9.18
N VAL A 57 -4.76 19.42 9.79
CA VAL A 57 -4.20 18.21 9.16
C VAL A 57 -4.98 17.87 7.89
N TYR A 58 -6.31 17.92 7.92
CA TYR A 58 -7.16 17.72 6.76
C TYR A 58 -6.92 18.76 5.67
N TYR A 59 -6.74 20.04 6.01
CA TYR A 59 -6.43 21.10 5.06
C TYR A 59 -5.05 20.88 4.40
N LEU A 60 -4.03 20.53 5.18
CA LEU A 60 -2.72 20.16 4.67
C LEU A 60 -2.80 18.97 3.71
N PHE A 61 -3.54 17.92 4.09
CA PHE A 61 -3.80 16.78 3.21
C PHE A 61 -4.54 17.18 1.94
N GLN A 62 -5.48 18.13 2.01
CA GLN A 62 -6.15 18.66 0.82
C GLN A 62 -5.19 19.42 -0.10
N VAL A 63 -4.29 20.24 0.44
CA VAL A 63 -3.27 20.95 -0.35
C VAL A 63 -2.34 19.95 -1.05
N ILE A 64 -1.83 18.98 -0.30
CA ILE A 64 -0.99 17.89 -0.84
C ILE A 64 -1.77 17.13 -1.93
N LYS A 65 -3.06 16.84 -1.70
CA LYS A 65 -3.90 16.15 -2.68
C LYS A 65 -4.11 16.98 -3.94
N LYS A 66 -4.28 18.30 -3.83
CA LYS A 66 -4.38 19.20 -4.99
C LYS A 66 -3.08 19.22 -5.79
N LEU A 67 -1.93 19.35 -5.11
CA LEU A 67 -0.61 19.29 -5.74
C LEU A 67 -0.38 17.95 -6.45
N GLN A 68 -0.70 16.84 -5.79
CA GLN A 68 -0.64 15.51 -6.38
C GLN A 68 -1.60 15.35 -7.57
N GLN A 69 -2.83 15.85 -7.46
CA GLN A 69 -3.79 15.80 -8.57
C GLN A 69 -3.34 16.62 -9.77
N GLN A 70 -2.73 17.79 -9.56
CA GLN A 70 -2.16 18.60 -10.65
C GLN A 70 -0.99 17.86 -11.31
N PHE A 71 -0.09 17.29 -10.51
CA PHE A 71 1.00 16.45 -11.03
C PHE A 71 0.47 15.25 -11.82
N PHE A 72 -0.59 14.58 -11.33
CA PHE A 72 -1.19 13.42 -11.99
C PHE A 72 -2.01 13.77 -13.24
N LYS A 73 -2.49 15.01 -13.36
CA LYS A 73 -3.17 15.51 -14.57
C LYS A 73 -2.20 15.88 -15.68
N SER A 74 -0.92 16.07 -15.38
CA SER A 74 0.11 16.40 -16.38
C SER A 74 0.23 15.29 -17.45
N ASN A 75 0.50 15.70 -18.69
CA ASN A 75 0.71 14.75 -19.79
C ASN A 75 1.93 13.86 -19.53
N SER A 76 2.97 14.40 -18.88
CA SER A 76 4.16 13.66 -18.48
C SER A 76 3.82 12.50 -17.54
N TYR A 77 2.95 12.71 -16.55
CA TYR A 77 2.52 11.64 -15.65
C TYR A 77 1.66 10.58 -16.34
N LYS A 78 0.79 10.99 -17.27
CA LYS A 78 -0.02 10.05 -18.06
C LYS A 78 0.84 9.16 -18.94
N ILE A 79 1.85 9.73 -19.61
CA ILE A 79 2.83 8.99 -20.41
C ILE A 79 3.65 8.04 -19.53
N LEU A 80 4.11 8.52 -18.37
CA LEU A 80 4.87 7.74 -17.39
C LEU A 80 4.07 6.55 -16.85
N ARG A 81 2.77 6.70 -16.63
CA ARG A 81 1.92 5.64 -16.06
C ARG A 81 1.34 4.68 -17.10
N HIS A 82 1.41 5.02 -18.38
CA HIS A 82 0.84 4.18 -19.43
C HIS A 82 1.71 3.01 -19.86
N THR A 83 2.95 3.00 -19.43
CA THR A 83 3.94 1.99 -19.79
C THR A 83 4.49 1.34 -18.52
N THR A 84 4.90 0.08 -18.62
CA THR A 84 5.64 -0.59 -17.55
C THR A 84 7.09 -0.11 -17.46
N GLN A 85 7.55 0.71 -18.42
CA GLN A 85 8.94 1.14 -18.57
C GLN A 85 9.49 1.88 -17.35
N PRO A 86 8.77 2.82 -16.70
CA PRO A 86 9.28 3.47 -15.51
C PRO A 86 9.40 2.54 -14.31
N ALA A 87 8.53 1.52 -14.21
CA ALA A 87 8.68 0.49 -13.18
C ALA A 87 9.97 -0.31 -13.40
N HIS A 88 10.23 -0.75 -14.64
CA HIS A 88 11.47 -1.45 -14.98
C HIS A 88 12.71 -0.59 -14.74
N PHE A 89 12.67 0.69 -15.12
CA PHE A 89 13.77 1.63 -14.85
C PHE A 89 14.04 1.80 -13.36
N ILE A 90 13.00 2.05 -12.55
CA ILE A 90 13.13 2.19 -11.09
C ILE A 90 13.68 0.89 -10.48
N THR A 91 13.19 -0.27 -10.90
CA THR A 91 13.70 -1.56 -10.41
C THR A 91 15.15 -1.77 -10.80
N ALA A 92 15.55 -1.51 -12.05
CA ALA A 92 16.93 -1.66 -12.50
C ALA A 92 17.88 -0.74 -11.72
N VAL A 93 17.53 0.54 -11.57
CA VAL A 93 18.29 1.50 -10.75
C VAL A 93 18.39 1.02 -9.31
N SER A 94 17.30 0.51 -8.73
CA SER A 94 17.29 0.00 -7.35
C SER A 94 18.19 -1.22 -7.20
N VAL A 95 18.17 -2.17 -8.14
CA VAL A 95 19.04 -3.37 -8.11
C VAL A 95 20.51 -2.97 -8.26
N ILE A 96 20.82 -2.08 -9.20
CA ILE A 96 22.19 -1.56 -9.38
C ILE A 96 22.67 -0.83 -8.12
N PHE A 97 21.80 -0.04 -7.51
CA PHE A 97 22.11 0.68 -6.28
C PHE A 97 22.35 -0.28 -5.10
N VAL A 98 21.51 -1.30 -4.93
CA VAL A 98 21.72 -2.35 -3.92
C VAL A 98 23.05 -3.07 -4.15
N ALA A 99 23.35 -3.45 -5.40
CA ALA A 99 24.62 -4.08 -5.75
C ALA A 99 25.82 -3.17 -5.44
N TYR A 100 25.70 -1.87 -5.73
CA TYR A 100 26.70 -0.87 -5.36
C TYR A 100 26.89 -0.78 -3.84
N LEU A 101 25.81 -0.76 -3.06
CA LEU A 101 25.88 -0.75 -1.59
C LEU A 101 26.52 -2.01 -1.01
N MET A 102 26.50 -3.13 -1.72
CA MET A 102 27.15 -4.38 -1.29
C MET A 102 28.66 -4.41 -1.54
N MET A 103 29.21 -3.47 -2.30
CA MET A 103 30.65 -3.40 -2.55
C MET A 103 31.39 -2.97 -1.28
N PRO A 104 32.40 -3.72 -0.79
CA PRO A 104 33.06 -3.43 0.47
C PRO A 104 33.81 -2.09 0.43
N GLY A 105 33.53 -1.25 1.42
CA GLY A 105 34.09 0.08 1.61
C GLY A 105 35.28 0.06 2.56
N LYS A 106 36.22 0.99 2.36
CA LYS A 106 37.44 1.09 3.17
C LYS A 106 37.28 1.92 4.45
N THR A 107 36.09 2.44 4.69
CA THR A 107 35.83 3.42 5.76
C THR A 107 34.95 2.82 6.84
N HIS A 108 35.30 3.05 8.10
CA HIS A 108 34.47 2.73 9.27
C HIS A 108 33.75 3.99 9.76
N PRO A 109 32.56 4.33 9.24
CA PRO A 109 31.86 5.52 9.68
C PRO A 109 31.36 5.34 11.12
N LYS A 110 31.63 6.32 11.98
CA LYS A 110 30.99 6.41 13.30
C LYS A 110 29.53 6.80 13.12
N MET A 111 28.63 6.01 13.68
CA MET A 111 27.19 6.28 13.61
C MET A 111 26.82 7.42 14.57
N SER A 112 26.30 8.52 14.03
CA SER A 112 25.70 9.58 14.86
C SER A 112 24.35 9.14 15.46
N LEU A 113 23.91 9.79 16.54
CA LEU A 113 22.59 9.57 17.15
C LEU A 113 21.44 9.66 16.12
N LEU A 114 21.49 10.63 15.21
CA LEU A 114 20.46 10.82 14.18
C LEU A 114 20.35 9.61 13.24
N TRP A 115 21.48 9.01 12.86
CA TRP A 115 21.50 7.82 12.01
C TRP A 115 20.95 6.59 12.76
N ASN A 116 21.26 6.44 14.05
CA ASN A 116 20.66 5.40 14.89
C ASN A 116 19.14 5.56 15.02
N LEU A 117 18.67 6.78 15.29
CA LEU A 117 17.24 7.07 15.38
C LEU A 117 16.51 6.82 14.06
N LEU A 118 17.12 7.22 12.94
CA LEU A 118 16.56 6.97 11.61
C LEU A 118 16.46 5.47 11.33
N TYR A 119 17.51 4.72 11.64
CA TYR A 119 17.58 3.28 11.41
C TYR A 119 16.61 2.47 12.26
N LEU A 120 16.61 2.68 13.58
CA LEU A 120 15.69 2.00 14.49
C LEU A 120 14.24 2.45 14.23
N GLY A 121 14.03 3.76 14.03
CA GLY A 121 12.71 4.30 13.72
C GLY A 121 12.14 3.74 12.43
N SER A 122 12.94 3.66 11.35
CA SER A 122 12.47 3.09 10.09
C SER A 122 12.16 1.60 10.22
N PHE A 123 13.04 0.85 10.88
CA PHE A 123 12.84 -0.58 11.10
C PHE A 123 11.61 -0.87 11.96
N SER A 124 11.47 -0.22 13.12
CA SER A 124 10.35 -0.44 14.04
C SER A 124 9.01 -0.06 13.40
N ALA A 125 8.94 1.07 12.70
CA ALA A 125 7.74 1.48 11.97
C ALA A 125 7.39 0.46 10.86
N HIS A 126 8.40 -0.04 10.14
CA HIS A 126 8.21 -1.03 9.07
C HIS A 126 7.71 -2.37 9.60
N PHE A 127 8.39 -2.94 10.59
CA PHE A 127 8.01 -4.20 11.22
C PHE A 127 6.62 -4.10 11.87
N GLY A 128 6.37 -3.01 12.60
CA GLY A 128 5.07 -2.75 13.21
C GLY A 128 3.94 -2.64 12.18
N ALA A 129 4.18 -1.93 11.07
CA ALA A 129 3.20 -1.80 9.99
C ALA A 129 2.87 -3.17 9.35
N GLN A 130 3.87 -4.03 9.15
CA GLN A 130 3.66 -5.38 8.61
C GLN A 130 2.79 -6.24 9.51
N ILE A 131 3.09 -6.28 10.82
CA ILE A 131 2.31 -7.04 11.81
C ILE A 131 0.88 -6.51 11.89
N TRP A 132 0.72 -5.18 12.01
CA TRP A 132 -0.58 -4.54 12.12
C TRP A 132 -1.45 -4.77 10.90
N MET A 133 -0.92 -4.52 9.69
CA MET A 133 -1.71 -4.63 8.46
C MET A 133 -2.09 -6.07 8.13
N THR A 134 -1.19 -7.03 8.37
CA THR A 134 -1.40 -8.43 7.99
C THR A 134 -2.33 -9.15 8.95
N PHE A 135 -2.10 -9.00 10.26
CA PHE A 135 -2.80 -9.80 11.27
C PHE A 135 -3.95 -9.04 11.92
N VAL A 136 -3.73 -7.81 12.38
CA VAL A 136 -4.72 -7.08 13.17
C VAL A 136 -5.79 -6.50 12.24
N SER A 137 -5.38 -5.57 11.36
CA SER A 137 -6.27 -4.86 10.45
C SER A 137 -6.92 -5.82 9.44
N GLY A 138 -6.12 -6.69 8.81
CA GLY A 138 -6.62 -7.62 7.78
C GLY A 138 -7.73 -8.53 8.27
N LEU A 139 -7.54 -9.21 9.41
CA LEU A 139 -8.54 -10.11 9.99
C LEU A 139 -9.75 -9.35 10.52
N ALA A 140 -9.52 -8.28 11.29
CA ALA A 140 -10.62 -7.49 11.85
C ALA A 140 -11.55 -6.95 10.77
N LEU A 141 -11.00 -6.39 9.69
CA LEU A 141 -11.80 -5.85 8.59
C LEU A 141 -12.52 -6.94 7.80
N PHE A 142 -11.88 -8.10 7.58
CA PHE A 142 -12.51 -9.22 6.88
C PHE A 142 -13.76 -9.74 7.62
N PHE A 143 -13.70 -9.82 8.95
CA PHE A 143 -14.82 -10.30 9.76
C PHE A 143 -15.86 -9.23 10.10
N SER A 144 -15.53 -7.94 9.93
CA SER A 144 -16.43 -6.83 10.33
C SER A 144 -17.10 -6.12 9.16
N LEU A 145 -16.55 -6.22 7.94
CA LEU A 145 -17.04 -5.48 6.78
C LEU A 145 -17.60 -6.41 5.71
N SER A 146 -18.56 -5.89 4.94
CA SER A 146 -19.00 -6.54 3.71
C SER A 146 -17.86 -6.61 2.70
N ARG A 147 -17.88 -7.61 1.81
CA ARG A 147 -16.82 -7.82 0.81
C ARG A 147 -16.50 -6.56 -0.01
N HIS A 148 -17.52 -5.82 -0.46
CA HIS A 148 -17.31 -4.58 -1.23
C HIS A 148 -16.67 -3.46 -0.41
N THR A 149 -17.10 -3.28 0.83
CA THR A 149 -16.52 -2.27 1.73
C THR A 149 -15.08 -2.63 2.06
N PHE A 150 -14.82 -3.90 2.38
CA PHE A 150 -13.47 -4.40 2.63
C PHE A 150 -12.56 -4.19 1.41
N GLY A 151 -13.00 -4.58 0.22
CA GLY A 151 -12.23 -4.37 -1.01
C GLY A 151 -11.99 -2.88 -1.32
N SER A 152 -12.93 -2.00 -0.97
CA SER A 152 -12.75 -0.55 -1.13
C SER A 152 -11.68 -0.01 -0.17
N VAL A 153 -11.65 -0.51 1.06
CA VAL A 153 -10.58 -0.21 2.03
C VAL A 153 -9.23 -0.72 1.51
N GLN A 154 -9.17 -1.94 0.98
CA GLN A 154 -7.95 -2.50 0.37
C GLN A 154 -7.44 -1.63 -0.78
N GLN A 155 -8.33 -1.10 -1.63
CA GLN A 155 -7.93 -0.23 -2.73
C GLN A 155 -7.24 1.07 -2.28
N VAL A 156 -7.57 1.56 -1.08
CA VAL A 156 -6.98 2.75 -0.50
C VAL A 156 -5.72 2.43 0.30
N LEU A 157 -5.73 1.33 1.06
CA LEU A 157 -4.64 0.97 1.98
C LEU A 157 -3.47 0.29 1.27
N PHE A 158 -3.69 -0.65 0.35
CA PHE A 158 -2.61 -1.40 -0.29
C PHE A 158 -1.55 -0.52 -0.97
N PRO A 159 -1.90 0.49 -1.78
CA PRO A 159 -0.89 1.37 -2.39
C PRO A 159 -0.04 2.12 -1.36
N LYS A 160 -0.66 2.54 -0.26
CA LYS A 160 -0.01 3.31 0.81
C LYS A 160 0.89 2.42 1.65
N TYR A 161 0.39 1.24 2.02
CA TYR A 161 1.12 0.24 2.77
C TYR A 161 2.37 -0.20 2.04
N PHE A 162 2.25 -0.64 0.77
CA PHE A 162 3.42 -1.10 0.03
C PHE A 162 4.41 0.04 -0.27
N LEU A 163 3.94 1.28 -0.45
CA LEU A 163 4.83 2.44 -0.53
C LEU A 163 5.58 2.69 0.78
N LEU A 164 4.87 2.73 1.90
CA LEU A 164 5.46 2.94 3.23
C LEU A 164 6.53 1.89 3.49
N ASN A 165 6.19 0.61 3.29
CA ASN A 165 7.11 -0.50 3.46
C ASN A 165 8.36 -0.36 2.59
N THR A 166 8.22 -0.15 1.27
CA THR A 166 9.37 0.03 0.36
C THR A 166 10.29 1.18 0.79
N VAL A 167 9.73 2.30 1.27
CA VAL A 167 10.52 3.45 1.70
C VAL A 167 11.25 3.15 3.01
N LEU A 168 10.56 2.58 3.99
CA LEU A 168 11.15 2.28 5.30
C LEU A 168 12.19 1.14 5.22
N SER A 169 11.95 0.12 4.40
CA SER A 169 12.93 -0.95 4.15
C SER A 169 14.16 -0.42 3.41
N PHE A 170 13.99 0.50 2.46
CA PHE A 170 15.10 1.20 1.82
C PHE A 170 15.95 1.99 2.81
N ILE A 171 15.33 2.78 3.70
CA ILE A 171 16.05 3.56 4.72
C ILE A 171 16.83 2.61 5.64
N THR A 172 16.18 1.55 6.12
CA THR A 172 16.81 0.53 6.96
C THR A 172 18.01 -0.11 6.27
N LEU A 173 17.86 -0.53 5.00
CA LEU A 173 18.95 -1.09 4.19
C LEU A 173 20.08 -0.08 4.02
N PHE A 174 19.78 1.15 3.63
CA PHE A 174 20.79 2.18 3.37
C PHE A 174 21.65 2.45 4.61
N VAL A 175 21.02 2.63 5.77
CA VAL A 175 21.76 2.89 7.01
C VAL A 175 22.52 1.65 7.50
N PHE A 176 21.94 0.45 7.37
CA PHE A 176 22.63 -0.80 7.68
C PHE A 176 23.90 -0.97 6.85
N MET A 177 23.79 -0.80 5.52
CA MET A 177 24.94 -0.92 4.62
C MET A 177 25.97 0.17 4.94
N LYS A 178 25.55 1.43 5.12
CA LYS A 178 26.48 2.50 5.49
C LYS A 178 27.35 2.16 6.71
N THR A 179 26.78 1.44 7.68
CA THR A 179 27.46 1.14 8.95
C THR A 179 28.30 -0.13 8.89
N ASN A 180 27.79 -1.17 8.25
CA ASN A 180 28.38 -2.51 8.30
C ASN A 180 29.15 -2.89 7.02
N ASN A 181 29.15 -2.05 5.99
CA ASN A 181 29.70 -2.38 4.68
C ASN A 181 31.21 -2.68 4.68
N SER A 182 32.00 -2.05 5.56
CA SER A 182 33.43 -2.34 5.68
C SER A 182 33.73 -3.72 6.25
N VAL A 183 32.85 -4.24 7.11
CA VAL A 183 32.96 -5.54 7.80
C VAL A 183 31.95 -6.57 7.26
N LEU A 184 31.40 -6.30 6.08
CA LEU A 184 30.29 -7.07 5.51
C LEU A 184 30.69 -8.51 5.22
N LEU A 185 31.90 -8.70 4.67
CA LEU A 185 32.45 -9.99 4.29
C LEU A 185 33.23 -10.67 5.43
N GLU A 186 33.44 -9.96 6.54
CA GLU A 186 34.19 -10.47 7.70
C GLU A 186 33.34 -11.38 8.59
N SER A 187 32.01 -11.22 8.57
CA SER A 187 31.07 -12.01 9.37
C SER A 187 29.90 -12.50 8.53
N TRP A 188 29.62 -13.81 8.63
CA TRP A 188 28.44 -14.43 8.02
C TRP A 188 27.13 -13.82 8.52
N GLU A 189 27.09 -13.32 9.76
CA GLU A 189 25.90 -12.64 10.30
C GLU A 189 25.60 -11.36 9.52
N ASN A 190 26.62 -10.53 9.28
CA ASN A 190 26.47 -9.27 8.54
C ASN A 190 26.09 -9.52 7.08
N LEU A 191 26.68 -10.54 6.46
CA LEU A 191 26.37 -10.92 5.08
C LEU A 191 24.93 -11.43 4.94
N ILE A 192 24.50 -12.36 5.79
CA ILE A 192 23.13 -12.89 5.79
C ILE A 192 22.14 -11.75 6.03
N GLN A 193 22.46 -10.85 6.97
CA GLN A 193 21.59 -9.73 7.28
C GLN A 193 21.46 -8.75 6.11
N ALA A 194 22.57 -8.41 5.45
CA ALA A 194 22.56 -7.55 4.27
C ALA A 194 21.74 -8.16 3.11
N LEU A 195 21.90 -9.46 2.86
CA LEU A 195 21.13 -10.18 1.85
C LEU A 195 19.64 -10.20 2.20
N SER A 196 19.30 -10.44 3.47
CA SER A 196 17.92 -10.50 3.94
C SER A 196 17.19 -9.17 3.80
N ILE A 197 17.79 -8.05 4.25
CA ILE A 197 17.15 -6.72 4.14
C ILE A 197 17.13 -6.22 2.69
N SER A 198 18.11 -6.61 1.87
CA SER A 198 18.09 -6.36 0.42
C SER A 198 16.95 -7.09 -0.26
N LEU A 199 16.77 -8.37 0.06
CA LEU A 199 15.64 -9.18 -0.43
C LEU A 199 14.31 -8.57 0.00
N CYS A 200 14.19 -8.17 1.27
CA CYS A 200 13.01 -7.51 1.82
C CYS A 200 12.62 -6.27 0.99
N PHE A 201 13.57 -5.34 0.82
CA PHE A 201 13.35 -4.12 0.03
C PHE A 201 12.95 -4.42 -1.42
N LEU A 202 13.66 -5.32 -2.10
CA LEU A 202 13.40 -5.64 -3.50
C LEU A 202 12.05 -6.32 -3.69
N VAL A 203 11.67 -7.25 -2.80
CA VAL A 203 10.36 -7.91 -2.81
C VAL A 203 9.25 -6.88 -2.65
N GLU A 204 9.37 -5.97 -1.69
CA GLU A 204 8.36 -4.94 -1.44
C GLU A 204 8.25 -3.96 -2.61
N LEU A 205 9.38 -3.57 -3.21
CA LEU A 205 9.42 -2.75 -4.41
C LEU A 205 8.72 -3.44 -5.58
N VAL A 206 8.97 -4.73 -5.79
CA VAL A 206 8.35 -5.53 -6.84
C VAL A 206 6.85 -5.67 -6.61
N VAL A 207 6.42 -5.97 -5.37
CA VAL A 207 4.99 -6.03 -5.01
C VAL A 207 4.31 -4.70 -5.30
N ARG A 208 4.94 -3.59 -4.93
CA ARG A 208 4.42 -2.24 -5.16
C ARG A 208 4.28 -1.92 -6.65
N LEU A 209 5.31 -2.22 -7.45
CA LEU A 209 5.37 -1.77 -8.85
C LEU A 209 4.65 -2.71 -9.83
N TYR A 210 4.69 -4.03 -9.61
CA TYR A 210 4.20 -5.01 -10.58
C TYR A 210 2.91 -5.71 -10.14
N PHE A 211 2.73 -5.97 -8.85
CA PHE A 211 1.58 -6.76 -8.38
C PHE A 211 0.42 -5.90 -7.88
N THR A 212 0.72 -4.79 -7.21
CA THR A 212 -0.30 -3.90 -6.64
C THR A 212 -1.19 -3.27 -7.72
N PRO A 213 -0.67 -2.68 -8.82
CA PRO A 213 -1.52 -2.07 -9.85
C PRO A 213 -2.56 -3.02 -10.49
N PRO A 214 -2.19 -4.24 -10.96
CA PRO A 214 -3.16 -5.17 -11.52
C PRO A 214 -4.14 -5.72 -10.47
N LEU A 215 -3.71 -5.91 -9.21
CA LEU A 215 -4.61 -6.30 -8.12
C LEU A 215 -5.75 -5.28 -7.96
N LEU A 216 -5.41 -3.99 -7.88
CA LEU A 216 -6.40 -2.91 -7.71
C LEU A 216 -7.39 -2.84 -8.88
N ARG A 217 -6.88 -3.02 -10.11
CA ARG A 217 -7.72 -3.09 -11.32
C ARG A 217 -8.71 -4.25 -11.24
N LEU A 218 -8.26 -5.43 -10.83
CA LEU A 218 -9.11 -6.61 -10.70
C LEU A 218 -10.16 -6.45 -9.61
N ILE A 219 -9.82 -5.84 -8.46
CA ILE A 219 -10.81 -5.50 -7.42
C ILE A 219 -11.89 -4.58 -8.00
N GLY A 220 -11.52 -3.55 -8.77
CA GLY A 220 -12.47 -2.62 -9.38
C GLY A 220 -13.42 -3.29 -10.37
N ILE A 221 -12.89 -4.10 -11.28
CA ILE A 221 -13.70 -4.85 -12.26
C ILE A 221 -14.63 -5.83 -11.54
N LYS A 222 -14.11 -6.59 -10.58
CA LYS A 222 -14.86 -7.56 -9.79
C LYS A 222 -16.02 -6.88 -9.04
N HIS A 223 -15.76 -5.77 -8.33
CA HIS A 223 -16.81 -5.03 -7.62
C HIS A 223 -17.92 -4.52 -8.54
N LYS A 224 -17.58 -4.06 -9.75
CA LYS A 224 -18.59 -3.59 -10.71
C LYS A 224 -19.56 -4.72 -11.09
N ILE A 225 -19.02 -5.88 -11.47
CA ILE A 225 -19.82 -7.05 -11.86
C ILE A 225 -20.65 -7.56 -10.68
N GLU A 226 -20.06 -7.65 -9.49
CA GLU A 226 -20.76 -8.10 -8.29
C GLU A 226 -21.90 -7.16 -7.89
N LYS A 227 -21.68 -5.84 -7.98
CA LYS A 227 -22.70 -4.83 -7.68
C LYS A 227 -23.87 -4.90 -8.66
N GLU A 228 -23.62 -5.12 -9.94
CA GLU A 228 -24.66 -5.27 -10.97
C GLU A 228 -25.47 -6.56 -10.77
N ALA A 229 -24.83 -7.62 -10.27
CA ALA A 229 -25.50 -8.89 -9.94
C ALA A 229 -26.19 -8.90 -8.56
N GLY A 230 -25.98 -7.86 -7.74
CA GLY A 230 -26.52 -7.76 -6.38
C GLY A 230 -25.90 -8.75 -5.39
N VAL A 231 -24.61 -9.07 -5.53
CA VAL A 231 -23.86 -9.98 -4.64
C VAL A 231 -22.64 -9.28 -4.02
N GLY A 232 -21.97 -9.89 -3.04
CA GLY A 232 -20.76 -9.32 -2.41
C GLY A 232 -21.03 -8.42 -1.19
N LEU A 233 -22.20 -8.58 -0.57
CA LEU A 233 -22.58 -7.86 0.66
C LEU A 233 -22.42 -8.70 1.92
N GLU A 234 -22.12 -10.00 1.78
CA GLU A 234 -21.84 -10.88 2.89
C GLU A 234 -20.59 -10.46 3.66
N VAL A 235 -20.58 -10.78 4.96
CA VAL A 235 -19.54 -10.43 5.93
C VAL A 235 -18.83 -11.69 6.39
N GLY A 236 -17.48 -11.68 6.41
CA GLY A 236 -16.66 -12.78 6.91
C GLY A 236 -16.79 -14.12 6.16
N LYS A 237 -17.52 -14.16 5.04
CA LYS A 237 -17.79 -15.37 4.27
C LYS A 237 -17.63 -15.11 2.78
N TYR A 238 -17.40 -16.17 2.03
CA TYR A 238 -17.31 -16.10 0.58
C TYR A 238 -18.49 -16.85 -0.06
N ASP A 239 -19.41 -16.09 -0.66
CA ASP A 239 -20.49 -16.61 -1.51
C ASP A 239 -20.41 -16.01 -2.93
N LEU A 240 -20.67 -16.84 -3.94
CA LEU A 240 -20.73 -16.47 -5.35
C LEU A 240 -22.14 -16.10 -5.81
N GLY A 241 -23.16 -16.63 -5.12
CA GLY A 241 -24.58 -16.46 -5.47
C GLY A 241 -24.83 -16.66 -6.97
N LYS A 242 -25.48 -15.67 -7.58
CA LYS A 242 -25.91 -15.66 -9.00
C LYS A 242 -24.77 -15.66 -10.02
N LEU A 243 -23.52 -15.45 -9.59
CA LEU A 243 -22.34 -15.40 -10.48
C LEU A 243 -21.61 -16.74 -10.61
N LYS A 244 -22.07 -17.81 -9.93
CA LYS A 244 -21.44 -19.13 -9.96
C LYS A 244 -21.31 -19.70 -11.38
N ASP A 245 -22.30 -19.44 -12.23
CA ASP A 245 -22.36 -19.98 -13.60
C ASP A 245 -21.84 -18.97 -14.66
N CYS A 246 -21.22 -17.86 -14.23
CA CYS A 246 -20.69 -16.86 -15.14
C CYS A 246 -19.20 -17.13 -15.44
N PRO A 247 -18.85 -17.70 -16.61
CA PRO A 247 -17.46 -18.09 -16.91
C PRO A 247 -16.50 -16.88 -16.96
N TYR A 248 -17.00 -15.73 -17.42
CA TYR A 248 -16.24 -14.48 -17.44
C TYR A 248 -15.86 -14.02 -16.03
N TYR A 249 -16.84 -13.99 -15.11
CA TYR A 249 -16.59 -13.61 -13.72
C TYR A 249 -15.62 -14.58 -13.05
N LEU A 250 -15.78 -15.89 -13.25
CA LEU A 250 -14.88 -16.90 -12.69
C LEU A 250 -13.43 -16.71 -13.15
N LYS A 251 -13.22 -16.33 -14.42
CA LYS A 251 -11.89 -16.01 -14.95
C LYS A 251 -11.28 -14.80 -14.22
N ILE A 252 -12.04 -13.71 -14.07
CA ILE A 252 -11.61 -12.52 -13.33
C ILE A 252 -11.32 -12.84 -11.86
N HIS A 253 -12.20 -13.61 -11.21
CA HIS A 253 -12.03 -14.03 -9.82
C HIS A 253 -10.77 -14.87 -9.63
N LYS A 254 -10.50 -15.83 -10.54
CA LYS A 254 -9.29 -16.66 -10.51
C LYS A 254 -8.02 -15.80 -10.65
N SER A 255 -8.01 -14.86 -11.59
CA SER A 255 -6.88 -13.92 -11.75
C SER A 255 -6.68 -13.04 -10.51
N PHE A 256 -7.75 -12.50 -9.94
CA PHE A 256 -7.70 -11.74 -8.69
C PHE A 256 -7.08 -12.57 -7.57
N ARG A 257 -7.59 -13.79 -7.36
CA ARG A 257 -7.13 -14.68 -6.29
C ARG A 257 -5.67 -15.06 -6.48
N SER A 258 -5.25 -15.38 -7.69
CA SER A 258 -3.86 -15.71 -8.00
C SER A 258 -2.92 -14.57 -7.61
N ILE A 259 -3.18 -13.34 -8.07
CA ILE A 259 -2.33 -12.18 -7.75
C ILE A 259 -2.37 -11.86 -6.26
N HIS A 260 -3.55 -11.90 -5.64
CA HIS A 260 -3.71 -11.62 -4.21
C HIS A 260 -2.91 -12.61 -3.35
N MET A 261 -2.96 -13.91 -3.67
CA MET A 261 -2.18 -14.93 -2.97
C MET A 261 -0.68 -14.76 -3.19
N THR A 262 -0.23 -14.40 -4.41
CA THR A 262 1.18 -14.10 -4.66
C THR A 262 1.67 -12.93 -3.80
N ILE A 263 0.89 -11.85 -3.71
CA ILE A 263 1.20 -10.71 -2.83
C ILE A 263 1.28 -11.13 -1.37
N ALA A 264 0.33 -11.95 -0.90
CA ALA A 264 0.33 -12.45 0.47
C ALA A 264 1.60 -13.26 0.79
N ILE A 265 2.01 -14.16 -0.10
CA ILE A 265 3.25 -14.94 0.05
C ILE A 265 4.48 -14.02 0.07
N LEU A 266 4.58 -13.08 -0.87
CA LEU A 266 5.70 -12.14 -0.93
C LEU A 266 5.76 -11.25 0.33
N ASN A 267 4.62 -10.86 0.88
CA ASN A 267 4.56 -10.13 2.14
C ASN A 267 5.04 -11.00 3.32
N LEU A 268 4.69 -12.29 3.37
CA LEU A 268 5.22 -13.22 4.38
C LEU A 268 6.74 -13.41 4.27
N VAL A 269 7.29 -13.47 3.04
CA VAL A 269 8.74 -13.49 2.82
C VAL A 269 9.40 -12.22 3.36
N ALA A 270 8.82 -11.04 3.09
CA ALA A 270 9.31 -9.78 3.62
C ALA A 270 9.25 -9.75 5.16
N MET A 271 8.20 -10.30 5.77
CA MET A 271 8.06 -10.43 7.23
C MET A 271 9.08 -11.39 7.84
N ALA A 272 9.43 -12.47 7.14
CA ALA A 272 10.49 -13.37 7.58
C ALA A 272 11.85 -12.64 7.61
N CYS A 273 12.13 -11.80 6.62
CA CYS A 273 13.33 -10.98 6.58
C CYS A 273 13.39 -9.95 7.73
N THR A 274 12.28 -9.25 8.00
CA THR A 274 12.23 -8.29 9.12
C THR A 274 12.28 -8.97 10.49
N THR A 275 11.73 -10.18 10.62
CA THR A 275 11.87 -11.00 11.83
C THR A 275 13.31 -11.47 12.04
N LEU A 276 13.99 -11.91 10.98
CA LEU A 276 15.42 -12.22 11.04
C LEU A 276 16.23 -10.98 11.45
N HIS A 277 15.86 -9.80 10.94
CA HIS A 277 16.50 -8.56 11.34
C HIS A 277 16.27 -8.20 12.81
N LEU A 278 15.06 -8.41 13.32
CA LEU A 278 14.74 -8.21 14.73
C LEU A 278 15.63 -9.07 15.62
N TYR A 279 15.81 -10.34 15.24
CA TYR A 279 16.70 -11.27 15.94
C TYR A 279 18.15 -10.79 15.89
N TYR A 280 18.65 -10.36 14.73
CA TYR A 280 19.99 -9.78 14.60
C TYR A 280 20.19 -8.57 15.54
N LEU A 281 19.21 -7.66 15.58
CA LEU A 281 19.27 -6.50 16.47
C LEU A 281 19.26 -6.91 17.94
N SER A 282 18.46 -7.90 18.34
CA SER A 282 18.43 -8.37 19.73
C SER A 282 19.78 -8.95 20.15
N GLN A 283 20.44 -9.72 19.28
CA GLN A 283 21.78 -10.24 19.56
C GLN A 283 22.81 -9.14 19.77
N LYS A 284 22.80 -8.09 18.94
CA LYS A 284 23.73 -6.96 19.08
C LYS A 284 23.44 -6.11 20.32
N LEU A 285 22.18 -6.01 20.75
CA LEU A 285 21.81 -5.34 22.00
C LEU A 285 22.19 -6.15 23.25
N CYS A 286 22.04 -7.48 23.22
CA CYS A 286 22.42 -8.35 24.34
C CYS A 286 23.94 -8.56 24.46
N SER A 287 24.72 -8.16 23.47
CA SER A 287 26.18 -8.22 23.46
C SER A 287 26.86 -6.95 24.00
N ILE A 288 26.08 -5.93 24.41
CA ILE A 288 26.53 -4.72 25.10
C ILE A 288 26.46 -4.96 26.61
#